data_AF-F6DV44-F1
#
_entry.id   AF-F6DV44-F1
#
_cell.length_a   1.000
_cell.length_b   1.000
_cell.length_c   1.000
_cell.angle_alpha   90.00
_cell.angle_beta   90.00
_cell.angle_gamma   90.00
#
_symmetry.space_group_name_H-M   'P 1'
#
loop_
_entity.id
_entity.type
_entity.pdbx_description
1 polymer ?
#
loop_
_entity_poly.entity_id
_entity_poly.type
_entity_poly.pdbx_seq_one_letter_code
_entity_poly.pdbx_strand_id
1 'polypeptide(L)'
;MKVDRNLWRAILKDFSWSNIKRVLIMDNSPHGEFSLEKQIEEAKQAWLIAQRQMDWADKDLLESAILYTTTCERRYMGLMQKAKAQGFTSWKQSDLTAPSPSSSPSA
;
A
#
# COMPACT_ATOMS: atom_id res chain seq x y z
N MET A 1 11.80 -7.79 21.22
CA MET A 1 10.64 -8.39 20.52
C MET A 1 10.26 -9.69 21.23
N LYS A 2 9.05 -9.78 21.82
CA LYS A 2 8.57 -11.02 22.44
C LYS A 2 7.94 -11.87 21.32
N VAL A 3 8.58 -12.96 20.94
CA VAL A 3 8.03 -13.88 19.93
C VAL A 3 6.92 -14.70 20.58
N ASP A 4 5.74 -14.73 19.94
CA ASP A 4 4.55 -15.41 20.46
C ASP A 4 4.77 -16.93 20.56
N ARG A 5 4.50 -17.51 21.73
CA ARG A 5 4.61 -18.95 22.00
C ARG A 5 3.65 -19.78 21.14
N ASN A 6 2.56 -19.18 20.67
CA ASN A 6 1.59 -19.84 19.80
C ASN A 6 2.15 -20.04 18.38
N LEU A 7 2.95 -19.09 17.90
CA LEU A 7 3.64 -19.21 16.61
C LEU A 7 4.67 -20.35 16.65
N TRP A 8 5.44 -20.44 17.74
CA TRP A 8 6.39 -21.54 17.93
C TRP A 8 5.73 -22.91 17.98
N ARG A 9 4.57 -23.03 18.63
CA ARG A 9 3.81 -24.29 18.63
C ARG A 9 3.32 -24.66 17.23
N ALA A 10 2.86 -23.69 16.45
CA ALA A 10 2.41 -23.93 15.07
C ALA A 10 3.55 -24.34 14.13
N ILE A 11 4.76 -23.83 14.36
CA ILE A 11 5.95 -24.21 13.58
C ILE A 11 6.46 -25.60 13.99
N LEU A 12 6.48 -25.91 15.30
CA LEU A 12 7.16 -27.09 15.82
C LEU A 12 6.33 -28.36 15.86
N LYS A 13 5.00 -28.28 16.05
CA LYS A 13 4.19 -29.51 16.22
C LYS A 13 3.71 -30.11 14.91
N ASP A 14 3.31 -29.28 13.94
CA ASP A 14 2.90 -29.72 12.60
C ASP A 14 3.00 -28.51 11.68
N PHE A 15 4.08 -28.41 10.89
CA PHE A 15 4.25 -27.29 9.97
C PHE A 15 3.10 -27.28 8.97
N SER A 16 2.15 -26.38 9.19
CA SER A 16 0.95 -26.22 8.38
C SER A 16 0.75 -24.74 8.11
N TRP A 17 0.79 -24.38 6.83
CA TRP A 17 0.55 -23.00 6.38
C TRP A 17 -0.82 -22.49 6.84
N SER A 18 -1.81 -23.38 6.95
CA SER A 18 -3.15 -23.06 7.46
C SER A 18 -3.16 -22.70 8.95
N ASN A 19 -2.27 -23.31 9.75
CA ASN A 19 -2.14 -23.01 11.19
C ASN A 19 -1.33 -21.73 11.42
N ILE A 20 -0.25 -21.52 10.65
CA ILE A 20 0.54 -20.30 10.67
C ILE A 20 -0.32 -19.10 10.28
N LYS A 21 -1.08 -19.22 9.18
CA LYS A 21 -2.05 -18.20 8.76
C LYS A 21 -3.06 -17.91 9.86
N ARG A 22 -3.63 -18.93 10.52
CA ARG A 22 -4.58 -18.72 11.62
C ARG A 22 -3.98 -17.96 12.80
N VAL A 23 -2.75 -18.27 13.22
CA VAL A 23 -2.09 -17.57 14.33
C VAL A 23 -1.79 -16.11 13.96
N LEU A 24 -1.30 -15.87 12.74
CA LEU A 24 -1.07 -14.51 12.22
C LEU A 24 -2.38 -13.72 12.04
N ILE A 25 -3.46 -14.38 11.63
CA ILE A 25 -4.79 -13.77 11.47
C ILE A 25 -5.46 -13.54 12.83
N MET A 26 -5.22 -14.37 13.85
CA MET A 26 -5.79 -14.17 15.19
C MET A 26 -5.04 -13.10 16.01
N ASP A 27 -3.73 -12.93 15.81
CA ASP A 27 -2.97 -11.80 16.39
C ASP A 27 -3.40 -10.46 15.77
N ASN A 28 -3.90 -10.49 14.53
CA ASN A 28 -4.56 -9.37 13.88
C ASN A 28 -6.08 -9.45 14.07
N SER A 29 -6.55 -9.03 15.25
CA SER A 29 -7.96 -8.80 15.61
C SER A 29 -8.91 -8.61 14.40
N PRO A 30 -10.07 -9.30 14.34
CA PRO A 30 -10.91 -9.37 13.17
C PRO A 30 -11.75 -8.09 13.04
N HIS A 31 -11.19 -6.98 12.59
CA HIS A 31 -11.89 -5.81 12.01
C HIS A 31 -10.89 -4.71 11.64
N GLY A 32 -10.00 -5.01 10.71
CA GLY A 32 -9.16 -4.00 10.09
C GLY A 32 -9.27 -4.11 8.58
N GLU A 33 -10.37 -3.64 7.99
CA GLU A 33 -10.20 -3.03 6.67
C GLU A 33 -9.08 -2.01 6.85
N PHE A 34 -7.89 -2.32 6.34
CA PHE A 34 -6.82 -1.32 6.33
C PHE A 34 -7.42 -0.07 5.71
N SER A 35 -7.27 1.09 6.37
CA SER A 35 -7.72 2.37 5.82
C SER A 35 -7.32 2.42 4.35
N LEU A 36 -8.20 2.92 3.48
CA LEU A 36 -7.94 2.98 2.04
C LEU A 36 -6.57 3.62 1.74
N GLU A 37 -6.17 4.61 2.55
CA GLU A 37 -4.85 5.23 2.54
C GLU A 37 -3.71 4.23 2.74
N LYS A 38 -3.83 3.34 3.73
CA LYS A 38 -2.83 2.29 3.99
C LYS A 38 -2.77 1.28 2.84
N GLN A 39 -3.91 0.92 2.26
CA GLN A 39 -3.93 0.03 1.09
C GLN A 39 -3.27 0.68 -0.14
N ILE A 40 -3.47 1.98 -0.33
CA ILE A 40 -2.83 2.76 -1.40
C ILE A 40 -1.32 2.81 -1.19
N GLU A 41 -0.87 3.10 0.04
CA GLU A 41 0.56 3.17 0.34
C GLU A 41 1.23 1.80 0.16
N GLU A 42 0.62 0.72 0.64
CA GLU A 42 1.12 -0.64 0.42
C GLU A 42 1.19 -0.99 -1.07
N ALA A 43 0.16 -0.65 -1.86
CA ALA A 43 0.15 -0.89 -3.29
C ALA A 43 1.22 -0.08 -4.03
N LYS A 44 1.45 1.17 -3.61
CA LYS A 44 2.51 2.02 -4.14
C LYS A 44 3.89 1.45 -3.84
N GLN A 45 4.15 1.04 -2.60
CA GLN A 45 5.42 0.43 -2.21
C GLN A 45 5.66 -0.87 -2.98
N ALA A 46 4.64 -1.72 -3.12
CA ALA A 46 4.74 -2.94 -3.91
C ALA A 46 5.05 -2.66 -5.40
N TRP A 47 4.47 -1.63 -5.98
CA TRP A 47 4.78 -1.22 -7.35
C TRP A 47 6.22 -0.72 -7.50
N LEU A 48 6.71 0.11 -6.58
CA LEU A 48 8.09 0.60 -6.58
C LEU A 48 9.11 -0.55 -6.42
N ILE A 49 8.80 -1.52 -5.57
CA ILE A 49 9.64 -2.73 -5.40
C ILE A 49 9.64 -3.55 -6.69
N ALA A 50 8.48 -3.77 -7.30
CA ALA A 50 8.38 -4.51 -8.56
C ALA A 50 9.15 -3.82 -9.68
N GLN A 51 9.07 -2.48 -9.77
CA GLN A 51 9.87 -1.70 -10.70
C GLN A 51 11.36 -1.90 -10.51
N ARG A 52 11.83 -1.81 -9.25
CA ARG A 52 13.24 -2.08 -8.94
C ARG A 52 13.64 -3.50 -9.30
N GLN A 53 12.77 -4.49 -9.10
CA GLN A 53 13.07 -5.89 -9.46
C GLN A 53 13.25 -6.09 -10.96
N MET A 54 12.58 -5.30 -11.81
CA MET A 54 12.80 -5.35 -13.26
C MET A 54 14.23 -4.98 -13.66
N ASP A 55 14.89 -4.07 -12.93
CA ASP A 55 16.27 -3.65 -13.22
C ASP A 55 17.29 -4.79 -13.05
N TRP A 56 16.95 -5.81 -12.24
CA TRP A 56 17.81 -6.96 -11.92
C TRP A 56 17.25 -8.28 -12.43
N ALA A 57 16.19 -8.24 -13.25
CA ALA A 57 15.55 -9.44 -13.73
C ALA A 57 16.40 -10.12 -14.83
N ASP A 58 16.75 -11.38 -14.61
CA ASP A 58 17.31 -12.23 -15.65
C ASP A 58 16.32 -12.41 -16.80
N LYS A 59 16.83 -12.75 -18.00
CA LYS A 59 15.99 -12.92 -19.21
C LYS A 59 14.82 -13.89 -19.00
N ASP A 60 15.03 -14.97 -18.26
CA ASP A 60 13.99 -15.98 -17.99
C ASP A 60 12.92 -15.49 -17.01
N LEU A 61 13.25 -14.50 -16.18
CA LEU A 61 12.34 -13.91 -15.19
C LEU A 61 11.74 -12.58 -15.66
N LEU A 62 12.26 -11.98 -16.73
CA LEU A 62 11.85 -10.66 -17.21
C LEU A 62 10.35 -10.59 -17.51
N GLU A 63 9.80 -11.57 -18.22
CA GLU A 63 8.36 -11.62 -18.51
C GLU A 63 7.52 -11.67 -17.23
N SER A 64 7.96 -12.49 -16.25
CA SER A 64 7.29 -12.59 -14.96
C SER A 64 7.37 -11.29 -14.16
N ALA A 65 8.51 -10.59 -14.21
CA ALA A 65 8.72 -9.31 -13.55
C ALA A 65 7.88 -8.19 -14.18
N ILE A 66 7.73 -8.18 -15.51
CA ILE A 66 6.85 -7.26 -16.23
C ILE A 66 5.38 -7.50 -15.83
N LEU A 67 4.94 -8.76 -15.83
CA LEU A 67 3.57 -9.13 -15.43
C LEU A 67 3.29 -8.74 -13.98
N TYR A 68 4.24 -8.99 -13.08
CA TYR A 68 4.13 -8.64 -11.67
C TYR A 68 4.04 -7.12 -11.48
N THR A 69 4.94 -6.36 -12.12
CA THR A 69 4.93 -4.90 -12.07
C THR A 69 3.61 -4.32 -12.58
N THR A 70 3.14 -4.80 -13.72
CA THR A 70 1.85 -4.38 -14.31
C THR A 70 0.67 -4.67 -13.38
N THR A 71 0.72 -5.81 -12.69
CA THR A 71 -0.32 -6.19 -11.72
C THR A 71 -0.33 -5.25 -10.52
N CYS A 72 0.84 -4.91 -9.97
CA CYS A 72 0.97 -3.95 -8.88
C CYS A 72 0.51 -2.55 -9.29
N GLU A 73 0.88 -2.09 -10.49
CA GLU A 73 0.45 -0.82 -11.05
C GLU A 73 -1.08 -0.73 -11.14
N ARG A 74 -1.74 -1.74 -11.75
CA ARG A 74 -3.20 -1.78 -11.88
C ARG A 74 -3.90 -1.76 -10.53
N ARG A 75 -3.34 -2.45 -9.53
CA ARG A 75 -3.87 -2.43 -8.15
C ARG A 75 -3.77 -1.02 -7.55
N TYR A 76 -2.61 -0.37 -7.66
CA TYR A 76 -2.42 1.01 -7.17
C TYR A 76 -3.40 1.97 -7.85
N MET A 77 -3.51 1.91 -9.18
CA MET A 77 -4.42 2.76 -9.96
C MET A 77 -5.89 2.53 -9.59
N GLY A 78 -6.32 1.28 -9.42
CA GLY A 78 -7.69 0.96 -8.99
C GLY A 78 -8.01 1.51 -7.60
N LEU A 79 -7.06 1.46 -6.67
CA LEU A 79 -7.22 2.03 -5.33
C LEU A 79 -7.27 3.56 -5.36
N MET A 80 -6.44 4.20 -6.20
CA MET A 80 -6.49 5.65 -6.41
C MET A 80 -7.82 6.11 -7.01
N GLN A 81 -8.37 5.37 -7.96
CA GLN A 81 -9.70 5.62 -8.52
C GLN A 81 -10.79 5.46 -7.45
N LYS A 82 -10.70 4.44 -6.60
CA LYS A 82 -11.61 4.24 -5.46
C LYS A 82 -11.53 5.41 -4.48
N ALA A 83 -10.33 5.89 -4.14
CA ALA A 83 -10.15 7.03 -3.26
C ALA A 83 -10.75 8.31 -3.86
N LYS A 84 -10.53 8.55 -5.15
CA LYS A 84 -11.15 9.66 -5.87
C LYS A 84 -12.68 9.59 -5.83
N ALA A 85 -13.26 8.41 -6.04
CA ALA A 85 -14.72 8.21 -5.95
C ALA A 85 -15.28 8.44 -4.54
N GLN A 86 -14.47 8.19 -3.50
CA GLN A 86 -14.81 8.45 -2.10
C GLN A 86 -14.54 9.90 -1.65
N GLY A 87 -14.12 10.79 -2.56
CA GLY A 87 -13.88 12.20 -2.26
C GLY A 87 -12.54 12.49 -1.59
N PHE A 88 -11.62 11.52 -1.53
CA PHE A 88 -10.24 11.79 -1.13
C PHE A 88 -9.57 12.62 -2.24
N THR A 89 -9.34 13.90 -1.95
CA THR A 89 -8.62 14.83 -2.83
C THR A 89 -7.33 15.23 -2.15
N SER A 90 -6.21 15.27 -2.89
CA SER A 90 -4.90 15.64 -2.30
C SER A 90 -4.75 17.16 -2.09
N TRP A 91 -5.80 17.95 -2.33
CA TRP A 91 -5.76 19.41 -2.28
C TRP A 91 -6.85 19.91 -1.35
N LYS A 92 -6.46 20.46 -0.19
CA LYS A 92 -7.38 21.27 0.61
C LYS A 92 -7.60 22.57 -0.14
N GLN A 93 -8.83 22.79 -0.58
CA GLN A 93 -9.23 23.98 -1.34
C GLN A 93 -8.98 25.30 -0.57
N SER A 94 -8.77 25.22 0.74
CA SER A 94 -8.38 26.33 1.62
C SER A 94 -7.00 26.95 1.31
N ASP A 95 -6.11 26.22 0.65
CA ASP A 95 -4.76 26.70 0.33
C ASP A 95 -4.72 27.55 -0.97
N LEU A 96 -5.85 27.67 -1.67
CA LEU A 96 -6.00 28.48 -2.90
C LEU A 96 -6.55 29.89 -2.62
N THR A 97 -6.61 30.33 -1.35
CA THR A 97 -6.97 31.71 -1.04
C THR A 97 -5.82 32.62 -1.50
N ALA A 98 -5.89 33.05 -2.76
CA ALA A 98 -4.98 34.04 -3.32
C ALA A 98 -4.95 35.26 -2.38
N PRO A 99 -3.77 35.80 -2.04
CA PRO A 99 -3.70 37.05 -1.31
C PRO A 99 -4.43 38.10 -2.14
N SER A 100 -5.48 38.68 -1.56
CA SER A 100 -6.20 39.81 -2.15
C SER A 100 -5.18 40.88 -2.54
N PRO A 101 -5.30 41.51 -3.73
CA PRO A 101 -4.47 42.66 -4.08
C PRO A 101 -4.89 43.84 -3.20
N SER A 102 -4.38 43.89 -1.97
CA SER A 102 -4.54 45.02 -1.07
C SER A 102 -3.61 46.14 -1.50
N SER A 103 -4.23 47.19 -2.02
CA SER A 103 -3.80 48.59 -1.86
C SER A 103 -2.57 49.03 -2.65
N SER A 104 -2.86 49.63 -3.80
CA SER A 104 -1.98 50.57 -4.51
C SER A 104 -1.40 51.62 -3.54
N PRO A 105 -0.10 51.94 -3.61
CA PRO A 105 0.42 53.13 -2.95
C PRO A 105 0.00 54.38 -3.74
N SER A 106 -0.72 55.27 -3.08
CA SER A 106 -1.01 56.63 -3.53
C SER A 106 0.23 57.52 -3.47
N ALA A 107 0.32 58.41 -4.46
CA ALA A 107 1.08 59.67 -4.57
C ALA A 107 2.60 59.57 -4.74
#